data_AF-A0A961D0A9-F1
#
_entry.id   AF-A0A961D0A9-F1
#
_cell.length_a   1.000
_cell.length_b   1.000
_cell.length_c   1.000
_cell.angle_alpha   90.00
_cell.angle_beta   90.00
_cell.angle_gamma   90.00
#
_symmetry.space_group_name_H-M   'P 1'
#
loop_
_entity.id
_entity.type
_entity.pdbx_description
1 polymer ?
#
loop_
_entity_poly.entity_id
_entity_poly.type
_entity_poly.pdbx_seq_one_letter_code
_entity_poly.pdbx_strand_id
1 'polypeptide(L)'
;GIVMGMAGLAYNIDLGAYMGMNQFVRNTSGVTAACAMLRTSVFLGVGGMEERLRVAYNDVDFGLRVGEYGYRVLYTPDAQLEHPESASRGDLHPGEDEDWLVDRWGGMGEVRDPFINPHLEWLAPVFYRL
;
A
#
# COMPACT_ATOMS: atom_id res chain seq x y z
N GLY A 1 6.05 -2.54 -2.76
CA GLY A 1 5.53 -1.17 -2.46
C GLY A 1 4.02 -1.13 -2.65
N ILE A 2 3.27 -0.22 -2.02
CA ILE A 2 1.78 -0.27 -2.00
C ILE A 2 1.14 0.97 -2.61
N VAL A 3 0.17 0.76 -3.50
CA VAL A 3 -0.64 1.82 -4.13
C VAL A 3 -2.11 1.63 -3.80
N MET A 4 -2.78 2.71 -3.37
CA MET A 4 -4.22 2.66 -3.05
C MET A 4 -5.11 2.79 -4.29
N GLY A 5 -6.21 2.04 -4.30
CA GLY A 5 -7.26 2.14 -5.32
C GLY A 5 -6.86 1.65 -6.72
N MET A 6 -5.69 1.00 -6.84
CA MET A 6 -5.23 0.40 -8.09
C MET A 6 -5.54 -1.09 -8.08
N ALA A 7 -6.17 -1.62 -9.13
CA ALA A 7 -6.41 -3.06 -9.29
C ALA A 7 -6.96 -3.76 -8.01
N GLY A 8 -7.79 -3.07 -7.24
CA GLY A 8 -8.25 -3.46 -5.90
C GLY A 8 -8.14 -2.30 -4.91
N LEU A 9 -8.32 -2.59 -3.63
CA LEU A 9 -8.23 -1.61 -2.55
C LEU A 9 -6.79 -1.13 -2.31
N ALA A 10 -5.84 -2.07 -2.23
CA ALA A 10 -4.41 -1.80 -2.06
C ALA A 10 -3.60 -2.78 -2.90
N TYR A 11 -2.77 -2.25 -3.81
CA TYR A 11 -1.99 -3.04 -4.77
C TYR A 11 -0.53 -3.07 -4.40
N ASN A 12 0.03 -4.28 -4.29
CA ASN A 12 1.46 -4.48 -4.18
C ASN A 12 2.10 -4.38 -5.58
N ILE A 13 2.92 -3.34 -5.79
CA ILE A 13 3.59 -3.07 -7.06
C ILE A 13 4.57 -4.19 -7.48
N ASP A 14 5.00 -5.03 -6.54
CA ASP A 14 5.90 -6.15 -6.80
C ASP A 14 5.19 -7.36 -7.43
N LEU A 15 3.84 -7.46 -7.35
CA LEU A 15 3.07 -8.61 -7.86
C LEU A 15 2.85 -8.62 -9.37
N GLY A 16 3.05 -7.50 -10.06
CA GLY A 16 2.81 -7.44 -11.50
C GLY A 16 3.65 -6.44 -12.26
N ALA A 17 4.55 -5.73 -11.58
CA ALA A 17 5.41 -4.72 -12.20
C ALA A 17 4.63 -3.77 -13.12
N TYR A 18 3.41 -3.38 -12.73
CA TYR A 18 2.55 -2.58 -13.58
C TYR A 18 3.32 -1.33 -14.03
N MET A 19 3.42 -1.07 -15.34
CA MET A 19 4.24 0.02 -15.93
C MET A 19 5.70 0.08 -15.40
N GLY A 20 6.26 -1.04 -14.98
CA GLY A 20 7.60 -1.12 -14.39
C GLY A 20 7.73 -0.36 -13.07
N MET A 21 6.64 -0.11 -12.34
CA MET A 21 6.67 0.70 -11.10
C MET A 21 7.62 0.16 -10.03
N ASN A 22 7.89 -1.14 -10.04
CA ASN A 22 8.83 -1.81 -9.16
C ASN A 22 10.30 -1.68 -9.62
N GLN A 23 10.60 -0.98 -10.72
CA GLN A 23 11.97 -0.83 -11.23
C GLN A 23 12.66 0.45 -10.78
N PHE A 24 11.95 1.35 -10.11
CA PHE A 24 12.47 2.66 -9.76
C PHE A 24 12.04 3.12 -8.37
N VAL A 25 12.90 3.91 -7.74
CA VAL A 25 12.62 4.56 -6.47
C VAL A 25 11.45 5.53 -6.64
N ARG A 26 10.43 5.43 -5.77
CA ARG A 26 9.24 6.27 -5.87
C ARG A 26 8.49 6.42 -4.55
N ASN A 27 7.71 7.47 -4.46
CA ASN A 27 6.71 7.59 -3.40
C ASN A 27 5.56 6.60 -3.67
N THR A 28 5.06 6.03 -2.58
CA THR A 28 3.93 5.10 -2.56
C THR A 28 3.06 5.42 -1.34
N SER A 29 1.81 4.93 -1.31
CA SER A 29 0.95 5.06 -0.12
C SER A 29 1.49 4.25 1.06
N GLY A 30 2.17 3.13 0.79
CA GLY A 30 2.78 2.28 1.80
C GLY A 30 3.91 1.44 1.24
N VAL A 31 4.55 0.67 2.11
CA VAL A 31 5.42 -0.47 1.77
C VAL A 31 5.02 -1.64 2.64
N THR A 32 5.30 -2.86 2.20
CA THR A 32 4.92 -4.04 2.98
C THR A 32 5.72 -4.07 4.28
N ALA A 33 5.10 -4.45 5.40
CA ALA A 33 5.81 -4.55 6.67
C ALA A 33 6.90 -5.65 6.68
N ALA A 34 6.88 -6.57 5.70
CA ALA A 34 7.90 -7.61 5.53
C ALA A 34 9.30 -7.04 5.22
N CYS A 35 9.36 -5.87 4.57
CA CYS A 35 10.62 -5.19 4.26
C CYS A 35 10.44 -3.68 4.38
N ALA A 36 10.52 -3.17 5.62
CA ALA A 36 10.37 -1.75 5.92
C ALA A 36 11.47 -1.25 6.86
N MET A 37 11.87 0.01 6.67
CA MET A 37 12.77 0.73 7.58
C MET A 37 12.18 2.11 7.87
N LEU A 38 12.17 2.49 9.15
CA LEU A 38 11.59 3.74 9.60
C LEU A 38 12.28 4.25 10.87
N ARG A 39 12.15 5.56 11.11
CA ARG A 39 12.61 6.17 12.37
C ARG A 39 11.67 5.77 13.50
N THR A 40 12.24 5.37 14.64
CA THR A 40 11.48 5.07 15.86
C THR A 40 10.57 6.23 16.28
N SER A 41 11.04 7.47 16.15
CA SER A 41 10.25 8.66 16.48
C SER A 41 9.01 8.84 15.60
N VAL A 42 9.06 8.41 14.33
CA VAL A 42 7.92 8.44 13.42
C VAL A 42 6.93 7.33 13.80
N PHE A 43 7.42 6.11 14.05
CA PHE A 43 6.58 5.00 14.47
C PHE A 43 5.78 5.33 15.74
N LEU A 44 6.46 5.86 16.76
CA LEU A 44 5.82 6.26 18.01
C LEU A 44 4.92 7.50 17.81
N GLY A 45 5.35 8.45 16.97
CA GLY A 45 4.60 9.68 16.68
C GLY A 45 3.25 9.44 16.00
N VAL A 46 3.14 8.40 15.17
CA VAL A 46 1.87 8.02 14.55
C VAL A 46 1.05 7.02 15.36
N GLY A 47 1.53 6.61 16.55
CA GLY A 47 0.84 5.67 17.44
C GLY A 47 1.05 4.18 17.12
N GLY A 48 2.10 3.82 16.37
CA GLY A 48 2.39 2.42 16.02
C GLY A 48 1.46 1.84 14.94
N MET A 49 1.41 0.50 14.84
CA MET A 49 0.48 -0.22 13.96
C MET A 49 -0.92 -0.28 14.59
N GLU A 50 -1.96 -0.33 13.76
CA GLU A 50 -3.33 -0.57 14.23
C GLU A 50 -3.49 -2.03 14.69
N GLU A 51 -3.70 -2.25 15.98
CA GLU A 51 -3.78 -3.60 16.57
C GLU A 51 -5.08 -4.36 16.19
N ARG A 52 -6.10 -3.64 15.70
CA ARG A 52 -7.29 -4.26 15.12
C ARG A 52 -6.97 -5.01 13.82
N LEU A 53 -6.07 -4.47 13.00
CA LEU A 53 -5.64 -5.04 11.73
C LEU A 53 -4.58 -6.12 11.96
N ARG A 54 -5.02 -7.32 12.36
CA ARG A 54 -4.10 -8.40 12.77
C ARG A 54 -3.58 -9.23 11.60
N VAL A 55 -4.31 -9.27 10.50
CA VAL A 55 -4.07 -10.25 9.43
C VAL A 55 -3.76 -9.56 8.10
N ALA A 56 -4.49 -8.51 7.76
CA ALA A 56 -4.32 -7.76 6.52
C ALA A 56 -4.33 -6.24 6.75
N TYR A 57 -3.79 -5.52 5.77
CA TYR A 57 -3.89 -4.06 5.64
C TYR A 57 -3.26 -3.18 6.74
N ASN A 58 -2.60 -3.76 7.75
CA ASN A 58 -1.96 -3.00 8.82
C ASN A 58 -0.85 -2.07 8.30
N ASP A 59 -0.06 -2.55 7.34
CA ASP A 59 1.00 -1.80 6.68
C ASP A 59 0.47 -0.74 5.71
N VAL A 60 -0.70 -0.97 5.13
CA VAL A 60 -1.46 0.01 4.32
C VAL A 60 -1.91 1.18 5.18
N ASP A 61 -2.67 0.90 6.26
CA ASP A 61 -3.12 1.92 7.20
C ASP A 61 -1.94 2.71 7.79
N PHE A 62 -0.89 2.00 8.20
CA PHE A 62 0.30 2.64 8.76
C PHE A 62 0.97 3.58 7.76
N GLY A 63 1.15 3.15 6.50
CA GLY A 63 1.73 4.00 5.44
C GLY A 63 0.93 5.28 5.21
N LEU A 64 -0.40 5.17 5.16
CA LEU A 64 -1.31 6.31 4.98
C LEU A 64 -1.23 7.29 6.16
N ARG A 65 -1.23 6.80 7.41
CA ARG A 65 -1.04 7.65 8.59
C ARG A 65 0.31 8.34 8.63
N VAL A 66 1.39 7.66 8.21
CA VAL A 66 2.71 8.28 8.08
C VAL A 66 2.67 9.41 7.05
N GLY A 67 1.91 9.24 5.96
CA GLY A 67 1.59 10.28 4.98
C GLY A 67 0.87 11.48 5.60
N GLU A 68 -0.23 11.25 6.33
CA GLU A 68 -0.97 12.30 7.05
C GLU A 68 -0.12 13.02 8.09
N TYR A 69 0.82 12.31 8.71
CA TYR A 69 1.79 12.86 9.66
C TYR A 69 2.91 13.68 8.99
N GLY A 70 2.85 13.87 7.67
CA GLY A 70 3.72 14.77 6.90
C GLY A 70 5.00 14.12 6.38
N TYR A 71 5.12 12.79 6.43
CA TYR A 71 6.26 12.07 5.86
C TYR A 71 5.92 11.43 4.52
N ARG A 72 6.96 11.11 3.76
CA ARG A 72 6.83 10.31 2.54
C ARG A 72 7.19 8.87 2.84
N VAL A 73 6.39 7.95 2.31
CA VAL A 73 6.76 6.54 2.23
C VAL A 73 7.42 6.31 0.87
N LEU A 74 8.64 5.78 0.90
CA LEU A 74 9.47 5.58 -0.29
C LEU A 74 9.67 4.08 -0.51
N TYR A 75 9.31 3.62 -1.71
CA TYR A 75 9.71 2.32 -2.21
C TYR A 75 11.09 2.43 -2.90
N THR A 76 11.96 1.46 -2.67
CA THR A 76 13.23 1.30 -3.41
C THR A 76 13.38 -0.14 -3.90
N PRO A 77 13.74 -0.35 -5.18
CA PRO A 77 14.09 -1.68 -5.71
C PRO A 77 15.50 -2.13 -5.33
N ASP A 78 16.32 -1.24 -4.76
CA ASP A 78 17.73 -1.51 -4.46
C ASP A 78 17.91 -2.35 -3.18
N ALA A 79 16.86 -2.45 -2.35
CA ALA A 79 16.83 -3.27 -1.14
C ALA A 79 15.79 -4.37 -1.31
N GLN A 80 16.25 -5.62 -1.37
CA GLN A 80 15.39 -6.77 -1.63
C GLN A 80 15.45 -7.78 -0.49
N LEU A 81 14.28 -8.27 -0.10
CA LEU A 81 14.10 -9.35 0.84
C LEU A 81 13.13 -10.35 0.20
N GLU A 82 13.57 -11.59 0.02
CA GLU A 82 12.70 -12.65 -0.45
C GLU A 82 11.79 -13.11 0.69
N HIS A 83 10.49 -12.91 0.50
CA HIS A 83 9.47 -13.31 1.45
C HIS A 83 8.51 -14.27 0.75
N PRO A 84 8.53 -15.58 1.07
CA PRO A 84 7.52 -16.51 0.56
C PRO A 84 6.17 -16.16 1.20
N GLU A 85 5.37 -15.42 0.45
CA GLU A 85 4.07 -14.91 0.92
C GLU A 85 3.15 -16.06 1.35
N SER A 86 2.31 -15.77 2.35
CA SER A 86 1.28 -16.69 2.86
C SER A 86 1.75 -18.03 3.44
N ALA A 87 3.06 -18.26 3.61
CA ALA A 87 3.59 -19.50 4.17
C ALA A 87 3.06 -19.83 5.58
N SER A 88 2.76 -18.82 6.39
CA SER A 88 2.16 -18.97 7.73
C SER A 88 0.66 -18.66 7.79
N ARG A 89 0.14 -17.91 6.81
CA ARG A 89 -1.22 -17.34 6.83
C ARG A 89 -2.22 -18.08 5.94
N GLY A 90 -1.76 -18.76 4.89
CA GLY A 90 -2.63 -19.30 3.82
C GLY A 90 -3.45 -18.20 3.16
N ASP A 91 -4.68 -18.52 2.76
CA ASP A 91 -5.62 -17.59 2.10
C ASP A 91 -6.47 -16.77 3.09
N LEU A 92 -6.05 -16.67 4.36
CA LEU A 92 -6.80 -15.90 5.35
C LEU A 92 -6.74 -14.40 5.03
N HIS A 93 -7.89 -13.87 4.63
CA HIS A 93 -8.17 -12.45 4.40
C HIS A 93 -9.50 -12.12 5.09
N PRO A 94 -9.48 -11.63 6.34
CA PRO A 94 -10.70 -11.31 7.06
C PRO A 94 -11.40 -10.12 6.41
N GLY A 95 -12.68 -10.28 6.03
CA GLY A 95 -13.49 -9.18 5.52
C GLY A 95 -13.58 -8.01 6.50
N GLU A 96 -13.54 -8.27 7.80
CA GLU A 96 -13.57 -7.24 8.84
C GLU A 96 -12.36 -6.27 8.80
N ASP A 97 -11.18 -6.75 8.39
CA ASP A 97 -9.99 -5.91 8.21
C ASP A 97 -10.16 -5.00 6.98
N GLU A 98 -10.76 -5.54 5.92
CA GLU A 98 -11.07 -4.79 4.70
C GLU A 98 -12.15 -3.73 4.95
N ASP A 99 -13.26 -4.11 5.57
CA ASP A 99 -14.37 -3.21 5.90
C ASP A 99 -13.87 -2.05 6.77
N TRP A 100 -13.03 -2.33 7.77
CA TRP A 100 -12.45 -1.28 8.59
C TRP A 100 -11.54 -0.33 7.79
N LEU A 101 -10.73 -0.87 6.89
CA LEU A 101 -9.86 -0.04 6.04
C LEU A 101 -10.68 0.84 5.11
N VAL A 102 -11.73 0.29 4.51
CA VAL A 102 -12.67 1.00 3.63
C VAL A 102 -13.42 2.09 4.40
N ASP A 103 -13.92 1.80 5.60
CA ASP A 103 -14.60 2.78 6.45
C ASP A 103 -13.70 3.97 6.80
N ARG A 104 -12.40 3.72 7.01
CA ARG A 104 -11.43 4.74 7.40
C ARG A 104 -10.88 5.54 6.22
N TRP A 105 -10.50 4.85 5.15
CA TRP A 105 -9.71 5.43 4.05
C TRP A 105 -10.49 5.56 2.75
N GLY A 106 -11.62 4.88 2.61
CA GLY A 106 -12.44 4.81 1.40
C GLY A 106 -12.22 3.51 0.62
N GLY A 107 -13.20 3.19 -0.23
CA GLY A 107 -13.20 1.98 -1.06
C GLY A 107 -12.54 2.15 -2.44
N MET A 108 -12.57 1.07 -3.22
CA MET A 108 -12.15 1.10 -4.62
C MET A 108 -13.00 2.10 -5.43
N GLY A 109 -12.35 3.04 -6.11
CA GLY A 109 -13.01 4.11 -6.88
C GLY A 109 -13.32 5.37 -6.07
N GLU A 110 -13.28 5.29 -4.74
CA GLU A 110 -13.38 6.45 -3.85
C GLU A 110 -11.98 7.01 -3.53
N VAL A 111 -11.01 6.11 -3.37
CA VAL A 111 -9.62 6.47 -3.09
C VAL A 111 -8.82 6.54 -4.37
N ARG A 112 -8.03 7.61 -4.47
CA ARG A 112 -7.03 7.77 -5.51
C ARG A 112 -5.67 8.00 -4.88
N ASP A 113 -4.73 7.10 -5.15
CA ASP A 113 -3.35 7.28 -4.72
C ASP A 113 -2.75 8.58 -5.32
N PRO A 114 -2.19 9.47 -4.49
CA PRO A 114 -1.67 10.76 -4.94
C PRO A 114 -0.42 10.65 -5.81
N PHE A 115 0.24 9.48 -5.82
CA PHE A 115 1.46 9.21 -6.60
C PHE A 115 1.16 8.55 -7.94
N ILE A 116 -0.12 8.49 -8.32
CA ILE A 116 -0.60 7.98 -9.59
C ILE A 116 -1.21 9.11 -10.43
N ASN A 117 -0.89 9.13 -11.72
CA ASN A 117 -1.34 10.18 -12.64
C ASN A 117 -2.88 10.27 -12.65
N PRO A 118 -3.45 11.48 -12.47
CA PRO A 118 -4.88 11.66 -12.40
C PRO A 118 -5.65 11.41 -13.72
N HIS A 119 -4.95 11.17 -14.83
CA HIS A 119 -5.54 10.88 -16.13
C HIS A 119 -5.38 9.42 -16.56
N LEU A 120 -4.77 8.57 -15.73
CA LEU A 120 -4.76 7.15 -16.02
C LEU A 120 -6.08 6.52 -15.53
N GLU A 121 -6.81 5.89 -16.44
CA GLU A 121 -7.99 5.07 -16.14
C GLU A 121 -7.59 3.59 -16.05
N TRP A 122 -8.00 2.93 -14.97
CA TRP A 122 -7.39 1.69 -14.46
C TRP A 122 -8.27 0.45 -14.59
N LEU A 123 -9.40 0.57 -15.29
CA LEU A 123 -10.16 -0.59 -15.70
C LEU A 123 -9.44 -1.17 -16.91
N ALA A 124 -8.72 -2.28 -16.75
CA ALA A 124 -8.13 -2.94 -17.91
C ALA A 124 -9.22 -3.14 -18.98
N PRO A 125 -8.99 -2.69 -20.23
CA PRO A 125 -7.73 -2.16 -20.77
C PRO A 125 -7.48 -0.66 -20.50
N VAL A 126 -6.20 -0.28 -20.40
CA VAL A 126 -5.74 1.11 -20.24
C VAL A 126 -6.31 2.00 -21.34
N PHE A 127 -7.15 2.97 -20.98
CA PHE A 127 -7.61 4.02 -21.88
C PHE A 127 -6.83 5.31 -21.62
N TYR A 128 -6.28 5.91 -22.67
CA TYR A 128 -5.79 7.28 -22.65
C TYR A 128 -6.92 8.21 -23.09
N ARG A 129 -7.26 9.22 -22.29
CA ARG A 129 -8.09 10.34 -22.78
C ARG A 129 -7.18 11.31 -23.54
N LEU A 130 -7.52 11.55 -24.80
CA LEU A 130 -6.95 12.60 -25.65
C LEU A 130 -7.69 13.93 -25.41
#